data_AF-A0A959BZE3-F1
#
_entry.id   AF-A0A959BZE3-F1
#
_cell.length_a   1.000
_cell.length_b   1.000
_cell.length_c   1.000
_cell.angle_alpha   90.00
_cell.angle_beta   90.00
_cell.angle_gamma   90.00
#
_symmetry.space_group_name_H-M   'P 1'
#
loop_
_entity.id
_entity.type
_entity.pdbx_description
1 polymer ?
#
loop_
_entity_poly.entity_id
_entity_poly.type
_entity_poly.pdbx_seq_one_letter_code
_entity_poly.pdbx_strand_id
1 'polypeptide(L)'
;MHYYSLGQVPPKRHTQFRKPNGELYHEELFSTEGFSNLYSLLYHANPPTQIVQVDGPFSMEPKLMSDKQLKHRSLMGFQITAEDDYLKSRKPVL
;
A
#
# COMPACT_ATOMS: atom_id res chain seq x y z
N MET A 1 16.35 -15.70 -12.43
CA MET A 1 15.93 -14.57 -11.57
C MET A 1 16.02 -13.31 -12.40
N HIS A 2 14.89 -12.67 -12.72
CA HIS A 2 14.90 -11.38 -13.40
C HIS A 2 14.72 -10.28 -12.35
N TYR A 3 15.83 -9.71 -11.89
CA TYR A 3 15.78 -8.47 -11.12
C TYR A 3 15.53 -7.33 -12.10
N TYR A 4 14.49 -6.55 -11.85
CA TYR A 4 14.14 -5.38 -12.64
C TYR A 4 14.31 -4.14 -11.77
N SER A 5 15.03 -3.15 -12.28
CA SER A 5 15.28 -1.89 -11.59
C SER A 5 14.66 -0.76 -12.41
N LEU A 6 13.96 0.13 -11.71
CA LEU A 6 13.34 1.31 -12.29
C LEU A 6 13.83 2.55 -11.54
N GLY A 7 14.01 3.65 -12.29
CA GLY A 7 14.42 4.92 -11.73
C GLY A 7 15.90 4.92 -11.30
N GLN A 8 16.23 5.82 -10.38
CA GLN A 8 17.58 5.99 -9.88
C GLN A 8 17.71 5.36 -8.50
N VAL A 9 18.75 4.55 -8.31
CA VAL A 9 19.08 3.92 -7.04
C VAL A 9 20.45 4.40 -6.61
N PRO A 10 20.62 4.96 -5.40
CA PRO A 10 21.91 5.44 -4.96
C PRO A 10 22.93 4.30 -4.88
N PRO A 11 24.21 4.55 -5.24
CA PRO A 11 25.24 3.52 -5.26
C PRO A 11 25.63 3.02 -3.86
N LYS A 12 25.38 3.84 -2.83
CA LYS A 12 25.57 3.48 -1.42
C LYS A 12 24.27 3.67 -0.65
N ARG A 13 24.05 2.81 0.34
CA ARG A 13 22.98 2.99 1.33
C ARG A 13 23.27 4.22 2.20
N HIS A 14 22.22 4.86 2.71
CA HIS A 14 22.29 6.04 3.58
C HIS A 14 23.23 7.11 3.02
N THR A 15 22.86 7.68 1.87
CA THR A 15 23.64 8.73 1.21
C THR A 15 22.76 9.94 1.00
N GLN A 16 23.34 11.14 1.08
CA GLN A 16 22.63 12.35 0.66
C GLN A 16 22.35 12.26 -0.84
N PHE A 17 21.12 11.91 -1.17
CA PHE A 17 20.71 11.77 -2.56
C PHE A 17 20.13 13.08 -3.07
N ARG A 18 20.75 13.63 -4.12
CA ARG A 18 20.41 14.95 -4.67
C ARG A 18 19.61 14.83 -5.95
N LYS A 19 18.61 15.70 -6.08
CA LYS A 19 17.88 15.98 -7.31
C LYS A 19 18.81 16.65 -8.34
N PRO A 20 18.46 16.63 -9.63
CA PRO A 20 19.25 17.32 -10.67
C PRO A 20 19.43 18.82 -10.44
N ASN A 21 18.51 19.48 -9.73
CA ASN A 21 18.59 20.89 -9.37
C ASN A 21 19.52 21.17 -8.16
N GLY A 22 20.14 20.13 -7.58
CA GLY A 22 21.05 20.24 -6.44
C GLY A 22 20.39 20.15 -5.06
N GLU A 23 19.06 20.20 -4.98
CA GLU A 23 18.32 20.00 -3.74
C GLU A 23 18.37 18.53 -3.28
N LEU A 24 18.04 18.27 -2.02
CA LEU A 24 17.95 16.92 -1.49
C LEU A 24 16.59 16.30 -1.79
N TYR A 25 16.58 15.00 -2.09
CA TYR A 25 15.36 14.20 -1.97
C TYR A 25 14.99 14.06 -0.49
N HIS A 26 13.69 13.92 -0.20
CA HIS A 26 13.23 13.65 1.16
C HIS A 26 13.44 12.17 1.47
N GLU A 27 14.05 11.88 2.62
CA GLU A 27 14.34 10.51 3.04
C GLU A 27 13.24 9.98 3.97
N GLU A 28 12.79 8.75 3.71
CA GLU A 28 11.88 8.00 4.60
C GLU A 28 12.49 6.63 4.90
N LEU A 29 12.66 6.33 6.19
CA LEU A 29 13.01 4.98 6.62
C LEU A 29 11.75 4.13 6.66
N PHE A 30 11.56 3.28 5.65
CA PHE A 30 10.40 2.41 5.55
C PHE A 30 10.73 1.00 6.06
N SER A 31 9.90 0.51 6.97
CA SER A 31 10.06 -0.80 7.62
C SER A 31 8.71 -1.34 8.08
N THR A 32 8.61 -2.66 8.22
CA THR A 32 7.40 -3.31 8.77
C THR A 32 7.41 -3.38 10.30
N GLU A 33 8.61 -3.43 10.91
CA GLU A 33 8.80 -3.61 12.36
C GLU A 33 9.74 -2.55 12.94
N GLY A 34 9.67 -1.32 12.43
CA GLY A 34 10.55 -0.24 12.86
C GLY A 34 12.02 -0.56 12.60
N PHE A 35 12.84 -0.44 13.64
CA PHE A 35 14.30 -0.65 13.54
C PHE A 35 14.74 -2.10 13.75
N SER A 36 13.81 -3.02 14.07
CA SER A 36 14.15 -4.38 14.50
C SER A 36 14.17 -5.42 13.38
N ASN A 37 13.90 -5.03 12.13
CA ASN A 37 13.84 -5.95 10.99
C ASN A 37 14.26 -5.27 9.68
N LEU A 38 14.04 -5.93 8.55
CA LEU A 38 14.32 -5.43 7.21
C LEU A 38 13.68 -4.06 6.99
N TYR A 39 14.52 -3.11 6.61
CA TYR A 39 14.12 -1.76 6.26
C TYR A 39 14.78 -1.34 4.95
N SER A 40 14.15 -0.36 4.30
CA SER A 40 14.66 0.30 3.12
C SER A 40 14.55 1.81 3.31
N LEU A 41 15.52 2.55 2.78
CA LEU A 41 15.46 4.00 2.75
C LEU A 41 14.89 4.43 1.40
N LEU A 42 13.74 5.10 1.44
CA LEU A 42 13.05 5.64 0.28
C LEU A 42 13.45 7.11 0.09
N TYR A 43 13.57 7.54 -1.16
CA TYR A 43 13.89 8.93 -1.52
C TYR A 43 12.75 9.51 -2.35
N HIS A 44 12.09 10.54 -1.83
CA HIS A 44 10.88 11.10 -2.41
C HIS A 44 11.12 12.48 -3.02
N ALA A 45 10.51 12.73 -4.19
CA ALA A 45 10.48 14.06 -4.78
C ALA A 45 9.70 15.06 -3.91
N ASN A 46 8.56 14.61 -3.36
CA ASN A 46 7.72 15.32 -2.40
C ASN A 46 7.57 14.44 -1.14
N PRO A 47 7.68 15.01 0.07
CA PRO A 47 7.61 14.21 1.28
C PRO A 47 6.18 13.67 1.50
N PRO A 48 6.03 12.39 1.91
CA PRO A 48 4.71 11.77 2.11
C PRO A 48 3.93 12.38 3.28
N THR A 49 4.57 13.18 4.13
CA THR A 49 3.96 13.88 5.26
C THR A 49 3.15 15.11 4.86
N GLN A 50 3.15 15.52 3.58
CA GLN A 50 2.33 16.62 3.07
C GLN A 50 0.88 16.17 2.88
N ILE A 51 0.13 16.16 3.98
CA ILE A 51 -1.29 15.81 4.00
C ILE A 51 -2.11 17.09 4.15
N VAL A 52 -3.08 17.32 3.25
CA VAL A 52 -3.98 18.48 3.29
C VAL A 52 -5.23 18.18 4.11
N GLN A 53 -5.79 16.99 3.94
CA GLN A 53 -7.03 16.55 4.59
C GLN A 53 -7.02 15.03 4.73
N VAL A 54 -7.67 14.54 5.79
CA VAL A 54 -7.99 13.13 5.98
C VAL A 54 -9.50 13.02 6.05
N ASP A 55 -10.09 12.29 5.12
CA ASP A 55 -11.54 12.08 5.08
C ASP A 55 -12.01 11.09 6.15
N GLY A 56 -13.32 11.10 6.41
CA GLY A 56 -13.94 10.15 7.31
C GLY A 56 -13.70 8.70 6.83
N PRO A 57 -13.29 7.79 7.74
CA PRO A 57 -13.11 6.40 7.36
C PRO A 57 -14.46 5.76 7.03
N PHE A 58 -14.45 4.78 6.13
CA PHE A 58 -15.57 3.89 5.89
C PHE A 58 -15.13 2.44 6.04
N SER A 59 -16.04 1.59 6.53
CA SER A 59 -15.73 0.18 6.72
C SER A 59 -15.74 -0.58 5.39
N MET A 60 -14.67 -1.33 5.16
CA MET A 60 -14.54 -2.33 4.09
C MET A 60 -14.54 -3.75 4.65
N GLU A 61 -14.98 -3.92 5.89
CA GLU A 61 -15.02 -5.23 6.54
C GLU A 61 -16.05 -6.14 5.86
N PRO A 62 -15.74 -7.44 5.69
CA PRO A 62 -16.71 -8.42 5.22
C PRO A 62 -17.92 -8.47 6.16
N LYS A 63 -19.12 -8.44 5.58
CA LYS A 63 -20.35 -8.66 6.36
C LYS A 63 -20.48 -10.14 6.69
N LEU A 64 -20.46 -10.45 7.97
CA LEU A 64 -20.64 -11.82 8.45
C LEU A 64 -22.06 -12.30 8.23
N MET A 65 -22.21 -13.57 7.85
CA MET A 65 -23.50 -14.26 7.87
C MET A 65 -24.00 -14.42 9.31
N SER A 66 -25.29 -14.19 9.53
CA SER A 66 -25.93 -14.33 10.85
C SER A 66 -25.92 -15.77 11.36
N ASP A 67 -26.05 -16.74 10.44
CA ASP A 67 -26.01 -18.17 10.73
C ASP A 67 -24.58 -18.71 10.62
N LYS A 68 -23.92 -18.90 11.78
CA LYS A 68 -22.56 -19.46 11.90
C LYS A 68 -22.52 -20.99 11.85
N GLN A 69 -23.64 -21.66 11.61
CA GLN A 69 -23.68 -23.12 11.55
C GLN A 69 -22.96 -23.63 10.30
N LEU A 70 -22.08 -24.63 10.49
CA LEU A 70 -21.42 -25.33 9.39
C LEU A 70 -22.47 -26.12 8.59
N LYS A 71 -22.89 -25.54 7.46
CA LYS A 71 -23.81 -26.14 6.50
C LYS A 71 -23.12 -26.24 5.15
N HIS A 72 -23.42 -27.30 4.41
CA HIS A 72 -23.07 -27.38 3.00
C HIS A 72 -23.83 -26.26 2.26
N ARG A 73 -23.09 -25.33 1.64
CA ARG A 73 -23.65 -24.21 0.89
C ARG A 73 -22.92 -24.10 -0.44
N SER A 74 -23.67 -23.87 -1.51
CA SER A 74 -23.10 -23.43 -2.78
C SER A 74 -23.10 -21.90 -2.79
N LEU A 75 -21.92 -21.27 -2.86
CA LEU A 75 -21.76 -19.82 -2.87
C LEU A 75 -21.47 -19.36 -4.30
N MET A 76 -22.35 -18.52 -4.87
CA MET A 76 -22.15 -17.93 -6.20
C MET A 76 -21.42 -16.58 -6.07
N GLY A 77 -20.12 -16.65 -5.82
CA GLY A 77 -19.31 -15.49 -5.41
C GLY A 77 -18.86 -14.52 -6.51
N PHE A 78 -18.88 -14.95 -7.78
CA PHE A 78 -18.26 -14.20 -8.89
C PHE A 78 -19.24 -13.37 -9.72
N GLN A 79 -20.51 -13.32 -9.33
CA GLN A 79 -21.51 -12.43 -9.95
C GLN A 79 -21.42 -11.04 -9.30
N ILE A 80 -20.29 -10.35 -9.51
CA ILE A 80 -20.02 -9.02 -8.97
C ILE A 80 -20.04 -7.96 -10.07
N THR A 81 -20.64 -6.82 -9.79
CA THR A 81 -20.62 -5.65 -10.68
C THR A 81 -19.31 -4.91 -10.55
N ALA A 82 -18.80 -4.40 -11.67
CA ALA A 82 -17.65 -3.51 -11.67
C ALA A 82 -18.00 -2.18 -10.97
N GLU A 83 -16.99 -1.55 -10.39
CA GLU A 83 -17.06 -0.26 -9.71
C GLU A 83 -15.83 0.55 -10.13
N ASP A 84 -16.00 1.84 -10.37
CA ASP A 84 -14.89 2.70 -10.81
C ASP A 84 -13.88 2.99 -9.70
N ASP A 85 -14.35 2.99 -8.45
CA ASP A 85 -13.50 3.27 -7.29
C ASP A 85 -12.70 2.03 -6.86
N TYR A 86 -11.38 2.19 -6.74
CA TYR A 86 -10.46 1.09 -6.42
C TYR A 86 -10.70 0.45 -5.05
N LEU A 87 -11.15 1.22 -4.05
CA LEU A 87 -11.44 0.66 -2.74
C LEU A 87 -12.83 0.01 -2.74
N LYS A 88 -13.86 0.67 -3.31
CA LYS A 88 -15.24 0.14 -3.35
C LYS A 88 -15.40 -1.08 -4.27
N SER A 89 -14.50 -1.25 -5.24
CA SER A 89 -14.45 -2.43 -6.11
C SER A 89 -13.93 -3.68 -5.39
N ARG A 90 -13.33 -3.55 -4.21
CA ARG A 90 -12.95 -4.70 -3.37
C ARG A 90 -14.20 -5.32 -2.73
N LYS A 91 -14.82 -6.28 -3.42
CA LYS A 91 -15.95 -7.05 -2.91
C LYS A 91 -15.45 -8.33 -2.20
N PRO A 92 -15.71 -8.51 -0.90
CA PRO A 92 -15.46 -9.78 -0.22
C PRO A 92 -16.39 -10.85 -0.77
N VAL A 93 -15.82 -11.98 -1.20
CA VAL A 93 -16.58 -13.06 -1.85
C VAL A 93 -16.77 -14.27 -0.92
N LEU A 94 -15.94 -14.40 0.12
CA LEU A 94 -15.95 -15.47 1.13
C LEU A 94 -15.56 -14.90 2.50
#